data_AF-A0AAD9I875-F1
#
_entry.id   AF-A0AAD9I875-F1
#
_cell.length_a   1.000
_cell.length_b   1.000
_cell.length_c   1.000
_cell.angle_alpha   90.00
_cell.angle_beta   90.00
_cell.angle_gamma   90.00
#
_symmetry.space_group_name_H-M   'P 1'
#
loop_
_entity.id
_entity.type
_entity.pdbx_description
1 polymer ?
#
loop_
_entity_poly.entity_id
_entity_poly.type
_entity_poly.pdbx_seq_one_letter_code
_entity_poly.pdbx_strand_id
1 'polypeptide(L)'
;MVLFVKHWANIRGINTPYRGTLSSYGYVLMVLHYLVNIADPFVCPNLQKLAPELPPGSHMSAEEIDKTFYLQGRNVRFWRNEEEIRRFADENAINANTESVGQLLRGFFDYYAHNAFMASLPHRRGFEWVCDVLSLRTQGGILSKTEKGWLGAKTVLEVQPTGAMPPNPHASAPSRLGNGLGPMGGAGSSTATAPKAKEVRHRYLVAIEDPFELEHNVARTVTQDGIVAIRDEFRRAWRIIQSAGKGQALEDLLQPAVVVDPKQERTSKQDRARVEALLRRLHGDLPPPPARGYGRH
;
A
#
# COMPACT_ATOMS: atom_id res chain seq x y z
N MET A 1 -5.25 0.50 -12.26
CA MET A 1 -3.90 1.07 -12.00
C MET A 1 -3.13 0.33 -10.90
N VAL A 2 -3.62 0.28 -9.66
CA VAL A 2 -2.93 -0.39 -8.52
C VAL A 2 -2.49 -1.83 -8.84
N LEU A 3 -3.37 -2.63 -9.45
CA LEU A 3 -3.04 -4.02 -9.82
C LEU A 3 -1.85 -4.11 -10.77
N PHE A 4 -1.79 -3.19 -11.74
CA PHE A 4 -0.68 -3.11 -12.68
C PHE A 4 0.63 -2.78 -11.97
N VAL A 5 0.66 -1.73 -11.15
CA VAL A 5 1.87 -1.31 -10.41
C VAL A 5 2.34 -2.40 -9.46
N LYS A 6 1.42 -3.07 -8.76
CA LYS A 6 1.76 -4.19 -7.87
C LYS A 6 2.38 -5.35 -8.64
N HIS A 7 1.83 -5.68 -9.81
CA HIS A 7 2.35 -6.75 -10.67
C HIS A 7 3.73 -6.40 -11.24
N TRP A 8 3.88 -5.19 -11.78
CA TRP A 8 5.17 -4.65 -12.22
C TRP A 8 6.21 -4.73 -11.11
N ALA A 9 5.93 -4.20 -9.92
CA ALA A 9 6.86 -4.22 -8.79
C ALA A 9 7.26 -5.63 -8.36
N ASN A 10 6.34 -6.61 -8.45
CA ASN A 10 6.62 -8.01 -8.14
C ASN A 10 7.57 -8.63 -9.19
N ILE A 11 7.24 -8.50 -10.47
CA ILE A 11 8.06 -9.05 -11.57
C ILE A 11 9.47 -8.42 -11.61
N ARG A 12 9.57 -7.14 -11.23
CA ARG A 12 10.85 -6.42 -11.17
C ARG A 12 11.62 -6.66 -9.87
N GLY A 13 11.12 -7.51 -8.97
CA GLY A 13 11.82 -7.89 -7.73
C GLY A 13 11.92 -6.78 -6.67
N ILE A 14 11.13 -5.71 -6.81
CA ILE A 14 11.14 -4.55 -5.91
C ILE A 14 10.00 -4.56 -4.89
N ASN A 15 9.21 -5.63 -4.84
CA ASN A 15 8.10 -5.85 -3.89
C ASN A 15 8.39 -6.99 -2.89
N THR A 16 9.50 -6.91 -2.17
CA THR A 16 9.96 -7.92 -1.21
C THR A 16 10.54 -7.25 0.06
N PRO A 17 9.69 -6.80 1.00
CA PRO A 17 10.11 -6.03 2.18
C PRO A 17 11.20 -6.67 3.03
N TYR A 18 11.11 -7.98 3.24
CA TYR A 18 12.10 -8.71 4.03
C TYR A 18 13.47 -8.83 3.34
N ARG A 19 13.54 -8.60 2.01
CA ARG A 19 14.78 -8.45 1.25
C ARG A 19 15.19 -6.99 1.04
N GLY A 20 14.57 -6.08 1.79
CA GLY A 20 15.01 -4.69 1.83
C GLY A 20 14.41 -3.78 0.77
N THR A 21 13.29 -4.15 0.15
CA THR A 21 12.54 -3.28 -0.79
C THR A 21 11.17 -2.88 -0.21
N LEU A 22 10.26 -2.36 -1.04
CA LEU A 22 8.98 -1.82 -0.58
C LEU A 22 7.89 -2.89 -0.50
N SER A 23 6.90 -2.69 0.37
CA SER A 23 5.73 -3.56 0.48
C SER A 23 4.68 -3.22 -0.57
N SER A 24 3.78 -4.17 -0.85
CA SER A 24 2.63 -3.93 -1.72
C SER A 24 1.77 -2.77 -1.20
N TYR A 25 1.64 -2.61 0.12
CA TYR A 25 0.93 -1.49 0.72
C TYR A 25 1.64 -0.15 0.46
N GLY A 26 2.99 -0.12 0.52
CA GLY A 26 3.76 1.06 0.14
C GLY A 26 3.50 1.51 -1.31
N TYR A 27 3.47 0.57 -2.26
CA TYR A 27 3.12 0.88 -3.65
C TYR A 27 1.68 1.36 -3.81
N VAL A 28 0.72 0.82 -3.03
CA VAL A 28 -0.66 1.31 -3.02
C VAL A 28 -0.70 2.76 -2.56
N LEU A 29 0.00 3.13 -1.48
CA LEU A 29 0.07 4.51 -1.01
C LEU A 29 0.74 5.44 -2.02
N MET A 30 1.78 4.98 -2.73
CA MET A 30 2.40 5.74 -3.83
C MET A 30 1.42 6.05 -4.96
N VAL A 31 0.62 5.06 -5.36
CA VAL A 31 -0.41 5.23 -6.40
C VAL A 31 -1.53 6.15 -5.90
N LEU A 32 -2.02 5.96 -4.67
CA LEU A 32 -3.05 6.81 -4.08
C LEU A 32 -2.58 8.26 -3.97
N HIS A 33 -1.36 8.51 -3.49
CA HIS A 33 -0.79 9.85 -3.45
C HIS A 33 -0.78 10.50 -4.83
N TYR A 34 -0.36 9.77 -5.87
CA TYR A 34 -0.38 10.28 -7.22
C TYR A 34 -1.80 10.67 -7.67
N LEU A 35 -2.78 9.78 -7.48
CA LEU A 35 -4.16 9.99 -7.91
C LEU A 35 -4.91 11.06 -7.11
N VAL A 36 -4.56 11.25 -5.83
CA VAL A 36 -5.23 12.18 -4.91
C VAL A 36 -4.59 13.58 -4.95
N ASN A 37 -3.27 13.67 -5.09
CA ASN A 37 -2.55 14.93 -4.85
C ASN A 37 -1.71 15.42 -6.03
N ILE A 38 -1.40 14.58 -7.03
CA ILE A 38 -0.44 14.92 -8.10
C ILE A 38 -1.09 14.98 -9.48
N ALA A 39 -2.01 14.07 -9.77
CA ALA A 39 -2.85 14.19 -10.95
C ALA A 39 -3.68 15.48 -10.84
N ASP A 40 -3.73 16.23 -11.94
CA ASP A 40 -4.46 17.48 -12.04
C ASP A 40 -5.24 17.49 -13.37
N PRO A 41 -6.58 17.51 -13.34
CA PRO A 41 -7.44 17.43 -12.15
C PRO A 41 -7.19 16.14 -11.35
N PHE A 42 -7.40 16.16 -10.03
CA PHE A 42 -7.22 14.95 -9.22
C PHE A 42 -8.24 13.88 -9.59
N VAL A 43 -7.84 12.61 -9.49
CA VAL A 43 -8.69 11.46 -9.84
C VAL A 43 -9.52 11.01 -8.65
N CYS A 44 -8.89 10.95 -7.47
CA CYS A 44 -9.55 10.48 -6.26
C CYS A 44 -9.63 11.61 -5.23
N PRO A 45 -10.80 11.90 -4.66
CA PRO A 45 -10.91 12.86 -3.58
C PRO A 45 -10.19 12.37 -2.32
N ASN A 46 -9.65 13.30 -1.53
CA ASN A 46 -9.06 12.96 -0.24
C ASN A 46 -10.16 12.77 0.82
N LEU A 47 -10.55 11.53 1.07
CA LEU A 47 -11.66 11.21 1.97
C LEU A 47 -11.39 11.56 3.44
N GLN A 48 -10.13 11.68 3.87
CA GLN A 48 -9.82 12.11 5.24
C GLN A 48 -9.99 13.63 5.41
N LYS A 49 -9.72 14.41 4.36
CA LYS A 49 -9.95 15.88 4.36
C LYS A 49 -11.41 16.24 4.12
N LEU A 50 -12.09 15.52 3.24
CA LEU A 50 -13.49 15.76 2.90
C LEU A 50 -14.46 15.10 3.89
N ALA A 51 -13.96 14.43 4.92
CA ALA A 51 -14.81 13.89 5.98
C ALA A 51 -15.65 15.06 6.53
N PRO A 52 -16.99 14.98 6.44
CA PRO A 52 -17.86 16.03 6.98
C PRO A 52 -17.50 16.27 8.42
N GLU A 53 -17.56 17.51 8.92
CA GLU A 53 -17.45 17.78 10.35
C GLU A 53 -18.60 17.09 11.10
N LEU A 54 -18.48 17.00 12.43
CA LEU A 54 -19.61 16.53 13.23
C LEU A 54 -20.83 17.41 12.94
N PRO A 55 -22.03 16.84 12.72
CA PRO A 55 -23.21 17.64 12.45
C PRO A 55 -23.38 18.75 13.51
N PRO A 56 -23.68 19.99 13.13
CA PRO A 56 -23.94 21.06 14.09
C PRO A 56 -25.05 20.62 15.07
N GLY A 57 -24.79 20.69 16.38
CA GLY A 57 -25.72 20.21 17.41
C GLY A 57 -25.51 18.76 17.89
N SER A 58 -24.52 18.05 17.35
CA SER A 58 -24.08 16.76 17.90
C SER A 58 -23.43 16.96 19.26
N HIS A 59 -24.17 16.77 20.34
CA HIS A 59 -23.61 16.67 21.69
C HIS A 59 -23.01 15.28 21.93
N MET A 60 -22.08 14.84 21.08
CA MET A 60 -21.32 13.63 21.35
C MET A 60 -20.35 13.93 22.50
N SER A 61 -20.39 13.10 23.53
CA SER A 61 -19.41 13.12 24.61
C SER A 61 -18.00 12.83 24.08
N ALA A 62 -16.97 13.24 24.82
CA ALA A 62 -15.58 12.96 24.46
C ALA A 62 -15.31 11.45 24.27
N GLU A 63 -15.98 10.60 25.05
CA GLU A 63 -15.87 9.13 24.95
C GLU A 63 -16.48 8.58 23.66
N GLU A 64 -17.60 9.14 23.19
CA GLU A 64 -18.22 8.73 21.94
C GLU A 64 -17.38 9.16 20.73
N ILE A 65 -16.77 10.35 20.80
CA ILE A 65 -15.82 10.84 19.80
C ILE A 65 -14.60 9.91 19.72
N ASP A 66 -14.03 9.54 20.86
CA ASP A 66 -12.89 8.61 20.94
C ASP A 66 -13.25 7.25 20.33
N LYS A 67 -14.35 6.62 20.77
CA LYS A 67 -14.79 5.31 20.23
C LYS A 67 -15.13 5.34 18.75
N THR A 68 -15.60 6.46 18.23
CA THR A 68 -16.05 6.57 16.83
C THR A 68 -14.92 6.91 15.88
N PHE A 69 -14.00 7.79 16.27
CA PHE A 69 -12.98 8.35 15.38
C PHE A 69 -11.55 7.98 15.76
N TYR A 70 -11.30 7.46 16.96
CA TYR A 70 -9.97 7.10 17.41
C TYR A 70 -9.86 5.60 17.69
N LEU A 71 -8.77 5.01 17.20
CA LEU A 71 -8.40 3.63 17.53
C LEU A 71 -6.98 3.63 18.06
N GLN A 72 -6.80 3.28 19.33
CA GLN A 72 -5.49 3.32 20.02
C GLN A 72 -4.84 4.72 19.93
N GLY A 73 -5.64 5.78 20.16
CA GLY A 73 -5.17 7.16 20.09
C GLY A 73 -4.93 7.71 18.67
N ARG A 74 -5.29 6.95 17.63
CA ARG A 74 -5.09 7.35 16.22
C ARG A 74 -6.40 7.69 15.54
N ASN A 75 -6.47 8.86 14.93
CA ASN A 75 -7.65 9.29 14.20
C ASN A 75 -7.83 8.47 12.91
N VAL A 76 -8.88 7.65 12.86
CA VAL A 76 -9.26 6.76 11.75
C VAL A 76 -10.50 7.28 10.97
N ARG A 77 -10.85 8.56 11.14
CA ARG A 77 -11.97 9.20 10.44
C ARG A 77 -11.65 9.41 8.96
N PHE A 78 -12.64 9.13 8.13
CA PHE A 78 -12.70 9.50 6.72
C PHE A 78 -14.18 9.53 6.28
N TRP A 79 -14.49 10.16 5.14
CA TRP A 79 -15.83 10.14 4.56
C TRP A 79 -16.21 8.73 4.10
N ARG A 80 -17.20 8.12 4.76
CA ARG A 80 -17.62 6.73 4.57
C ARG A 80 -18.91 6.55 3.79
N ASN A 81 -19.65 7.63 3.51
CA ASN A 81 -20.94 7.53 2.82
C ASN A 81 -20.71 7.32 1.31
N GLU A 82 -20.63 6.06 0.90
CA GLU A 82 -20.38 5.69 -0.50
C GLU A 82 -21.46 6.17 -1.46
N GLU A 83 -22.72 6.25 -1.02
CA GLU A 83 -23.83 6.71 -1.85
C GLU A 83 -23.71 8.20 -2.17
N GLU A 84 -23.40 9.02 -1.15
CA GLU A 84 -23.11 10.44 -1.37
C GLU A 84 -21.89 10.64 -2.24
N ILE A 85 -20.79 9.94 -1.96
CA ILE A 85 -19.56 10.02 -2.74
C ILE A 85 -19.85 9.69 -4.21
N ARG A 86 -20.63 8.64 -4.48
CA ARG A 86 -21.02 8.25 -5.84
C ARG A 86 -21.86 9.34 -6.50
N ARG A 87 -22.90 9.84 -5.81
CA ARG A 87 -23.75 10.92 -6.32
C ARG A 87 -22.93 12.14 -6.70
N PHE A 88 -22.07 12.62 -5.80
CA PHE A 88 -21.23 13.78 -6.06
C PHE A 88 -20.18 13.53 -7.16
N ALA A 89 -19.70 12.30 -7.33
CA ALA A 89 -18.82 11.95 -8.43
C ALA A 89 -19.56 11.97 -9.78
N ASP A 90 -20.79 11.43 -9.83
CA ASP A 90 -21.62 11.41 -11.04
C ASP A 90 -22.01 12.84 -11.49
N GLU A 91 -22.17 13.74 -10.53
CA GLU A 91 -22.41 15.18 -10.75
C GLU A 91 -21.13 15.97 -11.13
N ASN A 92 -19.96 15.32 -11.23
CA ASN A 92 -18.64 15.95 -11.40
C ASN A 92 -18.33 17.01 -10.32
N ALA A 93 -18.92 16.89 -9.14
CA ALA A 93 -18.78 17.87 -8.06
C ALA A 93 -17.52 17.67 -7.21
N ILE A 94 -16.96 16.44 -7.21
CA ILE A 94 -15.82 16.07 -6.36
C ILE A 94 -14.60 15.55 -7.12
N ASN A 95 -14.67 15.32 -8.42
CA ASN A 95 -13.50 15.06 -9.29
C ASN A 95 -13.89 15.37 -10.74
N ALA A 96 -12.90 15.64 -11.59
CA ALA A 96 -13.12 16.01 -13.00
C ALA A 96 -12.07 15.43 -13.96
N ASN A 97 -11.25 14.47 -13.50
CA ASN A 97 -10.20 13.88 -14.32
C ASN A 97 -10.80 12.89 -15.34
N THR A 98 -10.44 13.06 -16.61
CA THR A 98 -10.88 12.20 -17.73
C THR A 98 -9.73 11.44 -18.39
N GLU A 99 -8.55 11.44 -17.77
CA GLU A 99 -7.37 10.75 -18.28
C GLU A 99 -7.60 9.23 -18.27
N SER A 100 -7.22 8.57 -19.36
CA SER A 100 -7.21 7.11 -19.42
C SER A 100 -6.22 6.52 -18.42
N VAL A 101 -6.43 5.25 -18.06
CA VAL A 101 -5.50 4.50 -17.18
C VAL A 101 -4.05 4.52 -17.72
N GLY A 102 -3.86 4.53 -19.04
CA GLY A 102 -2.54 4.61 -19.67
C GLY A 102 -1.87 5.98 -19.47
N GLN A 103 -2.62 7.08 -19.58
CA GLN A 103 -2.13 8.43 -19.30
C GLN A 103 -1.77 8.58 -17.82
N LEU A 104 -2.61 8.08 -16.92
CA LEU A 104 -2.35 8.08 -15.48
C LEU A 104 -1.11 7.25 -15.11
N LEU A 105 -0.93 6.07 -15.72
CA LEU A 105 0.27 5.26 -15.53
C LEU A 105 1.52 5.99 -16.04
N ARG A 106 1.45 6.62 -17.21
CA ARG A 106 2.55 7.43 -17.76
C ARG A 106 2.96 8.51 -16.77
N GLY A 107 2.02 9.33 -16.30
CA GLY A 107 2.34 10.41 -15.36
C GLY A 107 2.81 9.89 -13.98
N PHE A 108 2.31 8.74 -13.53
CA PHE A 108 2.80 8.09 -12.30
C PHE A 108 4.27 7.69 -12.40
N PHE A 109 4.67 7.05 -13.50
CA PHE A 109 6.08 6.68 -13.69
C PHE A 109 6.96 7.93 -13.89
N ASP A 110 6.48 8.96 -14.59
CA ASP A 110 7.19 10.25 -14.72
C ASP A 110 7.47 10.89 -13.34
N TYR A 111 6.43 10.98 -12.51
CA TYR A 111 6.49 11.63 -11.20
C TYR A 111 7.54 11.00 -10.27
N TYR A 112 7.64 9.67 -10.25
CA TYR A 112 8.60 8.96 -9.39
C TYR A 112 9.97 8.70 -10.04
N ALA A 113 10.12 8.88 -11.36
CA ALA A 113 11.38 8.68 -12.08
C ALA A 113 12.34 9.88 -11.98
N HIS A 114 11.81 11.11 -11.94
CA HIS A 114 12.62 12.33 -11.97
C HIS A 114 12.75 12.99 -10.60
N ASN A 115 13.89 13.63 -10.38
CA ASN A 115 14.06 14.58 -9.29
C ASN A 115 13.40 15.92 -9.66
N ALA A 116 13.09 16.77 -8.68
CA ALA A 116 12.30 18.00 -8.81
C ALA A 116 12.65 18.95 -9.98
N PHE A 117 13.91 18.94 -10.47
CA PHE A 117 14.40 19.83 -11.54
C PHE A 117 14.38 19.25 -12.95
N MET A 118 13.95 17.99 -13.15
CA MET A 118 14.02 17.31 -14.46
C MET A 118 12.68 16.71 -14.93
N ALA A 119 11.56 17.11 -14.33
CA ALA A 119 10.25 16.63 -14.76
C ALA A 119 9.95 17.05 -16.19
N SER A 120 9.46 16.11 -17.00
CA SER A 120 9.22 16.33 -18.43
C SER A 120 7.97 17.17 -18.74
N LEU A 121 7.14 17.41 -17.72
CA LEU A 121 5.88 18.14 -17.82
C LEU A 121 6.02 19.55 -17.20
N PRO A 122 5.59 20.62 -17.89
CA PRO A 122 5.57 21.97 -17.33
C PRO A 122 4.77 22.01 -16.03
N HIS A 123 5.29 22.71 -15.01
CA HIS A 123 4.62 22.96 -13.72
C HIS A 123 4.36 21.74 -12.81
N ARG A 124 4.91 20.56 -13.09
CA ARG A 124 4.86 19.42 -12.16
C ARG A 124 6.26 19.04 -11.70
N ARG A 125 6.56 19.20 -10.40
CA ARG A 125 7.81 18.68 -9.82
C ARG A 125 7.70 17.16 -9.61
N GLY A 126 8.78 16.43 -9.87
CA GLY A 126 8.89 15.01 -9.48
C GLY A 126 9.04 14.82 -7.97
N PHE A 127 8.84 13.60 -7.48
CA PHE A 127 8.99 13.25 -6.07
C PHE A 127 10.47 13.28 -5.64
N GLU A 128 10.81 14.11 -4.65
CA GLU A 128 12.17 14.23 -4.16
C GLU A 128 12.46 13.22 -3.04
N TRP A 129 12.84 12.00 -3.42
CA TRP A 129 13.10 10.87 -2.51
C TRP A 129 13.96 11.18 -1.26
N VAL A 130 14.89 12.12 -1.36
CA VAL A 130 15.81 12.49 -0.27
C VAL A 130 15.14 13.41 0.75
N CYS A 131 14.29 14.34 0.29
CA CYS A 131 13.76 15.45 1.09
C CYS A 131 12.27 15.31 1.40
N ASP A 132 11.50 14.68 0.50
CA ASP A 132 10.06 14.55 0.62
C ASP A 132 9.65 13.35 1.48
N VAL A 133 8.53 13.52 2.17
CA VAL A 133 7.70 12.50 2.81
C VAL A 133 6.38 12.48 2.05
N LEU A 134 6.00 11.31 1.54
CA LEU A 134 4.65 11.10 1.04
C LEU A 134 3.70 11.11 2.24
N SER A 135 2.83 12.12 2.31
CA SER A 135 1.80 12.27 3.35
C SER A 135 0.45 12.48 2.69
N LEU A 136 -0.32 11.40 2.52
CA LEU A 136 -1.55 11.41 1.72
C LEU A 136 -2.55 12.49 2.16
N ARG A 137 -2.59 12.78 3.46
CA ARG A 137 -3.55 13.68 4.14
C ARG A 137 -3.15 15.15 4.14
N THR A 138 -1.96 15.55 3.72
CA THR A 138 -1.54 16.97 3.72
C THR A 138 -1.89 17.67 2.42
N GLN A 139 -1.85 19.00 2.41
CA GLN A 139 -2.03 19.77 1.18
C GLN A 139 -0.90 19.45 0.19
N GLY A 140 -1.27 19.11 -1.05
CA GLY A 140 -0.30 18.64 -2.06
C GLY A 140 0.28 17.25 -1.77
N GLY A 141 -0.11 16.59 -0.68
CA GLY A 141 0.29 15.22 -0.36
C GLY A 141 1.75 15.04 0.07
N ILE A 142 2.47 16.13 0.37
CA ILE A 142 3.90 16.13 0.70
C ILE A 142 4.15 16.84 2.03
N LEU A 143 5.14 16.37 2.77
CA LEU A 143 5.83 17.08 3.86
C LEU A 143 7.34 16.98 3.61
N SER A 144 8.14 17.88 4.19
CA SER A 144 9.59 17.66 4.22
C SER A 144 9.98 16.67 5.34
N LYS A 145 11.04 15.90 5.11
CA LYS A 145 11.64 15.05 6.16
C LYS A 145 12.15 15.86 7.33
N THR A 146 12.55 17.11 7.10
CA THR A 146 12.96 18.06 8.14
C THR A 146 11.79 18.38 9.05
N GLU A 147 10.66 18.82 8.51
CA GLU A 147 9.43 19.11 9.27
C GLU A 147 8.92 17.87 10.01
N LYS A 148 9.03 16.69 9.39
CA LYS A 148 8.60 15.42 9.99
C LYS A 148 9.61 14.85 11.01
N GLY A 149 10.85 15.35 11.05
CA GLY A 149 11.92 14.79 11.89
C GLY A 149 12.39 13.39 11.47
N TRP A 150 12.29 13.07 10.17
CA TRP A 150 12.63 11.78 9.55
C TRP A 150 13.97 11.85 8.79
N LEU A 151 14.98 12.45 9.41
CA LEU A 151 16.27 12.77 8.79
C LEU A 151 17.33 11.67 8.92
N GLY A 152 17.24 10.81 9.94
CA GLY A 152 18.24 9.79 10.26
C GLY A 152 17.63 8.53 10.84
N ALA A 153 18.32 7.39 10.69
CA ALA A 153 17.81 6.12 11.18
C ALA A 153 17.61 6.14 12.71
N LYS A 154 16.49 5.59 13.18
CA LYS A 154 16.15 5.46 14.61
C LYS A 154 15.97 3.99 14.96
N THR A 155 16.56 3.52 16.05
CA THR A 155 16.37 2.15 16.54
C THR A 155 15.50 2.20 17.79
N VAL A 156 14.40 1.46 17.79
CA VAL A 156 13.46 1.37 18.91
C VAL A 156 13.33 -0.09 19.33
N LEU A 157 13.36 -0.34 20.64
CA LEU A 157 13.11 -1.67 21.21
C LEU A 157 11.61 -1.78 21.47
N GLU A 158 10.91 -2.57 20.66
CA GLU A 158 9.47 -2.80 20.81
C GLU A 158 9.25 -4.05 21.67
N VAL A 159 8.62 -3.88 22.83
CA VAL A 159 8.22 -4.99 23.70
C VAL A 159 6.85 -5.47 23.26
N GLN A 160 6.77 -6.68 22.72
CA GLN A 160 5.48 -7.28 22.36
C GLN A 160 4.70 -7.58 23.65
N PRO A 161 3.49 -7.04 23.86
CA PRO A 161 2.65 -7.46 24.97
C PRO A 161 2.32 -8.95 24.75
N THR A 162 2.73 -9.79 25.68
CA THR A 162 2.36 -11.21 25.68
C THR A 162 0.85 -11.29 25.82
N GLY A 163 0.16 -11.66 24.75
CA GLY A 163 -1.28 -11.89 24.78
C GLY A 163 -1.60 -13.04 25.74
N ALA A 164 -2.01 -12.70 26.95
CA ALA A 164 -2.74 -13.63 27.79
C ALA A 164 -4.09 -13.85 27.11
N MET A 165 -4.33 -15.06 26.60
CA MET A 165 -5.68 -15.44 26.17
C MET A 165 -6.62 -15.37 27.39
N PRO A 166 -7.82 -14.80 27.27
CA PRO A 166 -8.82 -14.91 28.32
C PRO A 166 -9.18 -16.39 28.53
N PRO A 167 -9.42 -16.85 29.77
CA PRO A 167 -9.79 -18.23 30.03
C PRO A 167 -11.12 -18.52 29.33
N ASN A 168 -11.13 -19.59 28.53
CA ASN A 168 -12.29 -20.05 27.80
C ASN A 168 -13.36 -20.56 28.80
N PRO A 169 -14.55 -19.96 28.91
CA PRO A 169 -15.56 -20.35 29.91
C PRO A 169 -16.33 -21.62 29.53
N HIS A 170 -15.99 -22.27 28.41
CA HIS A 170 -16.59 -23.52 27.96
C HIS A 170 -15.54 -24.64 27.89
N ALA A 171 -15.09 -25.11 29.05
CA ALA A 171 -14.47 -26.42 29.19
C ALA A 171 -15.25 -27.20 30.25
N SER A 172 -16.25 -27.96 29.79
CA SER A 172 -17.04 -28.89 30.59
C SER A 172 -16.09 -29.94 31.19
N ALA A 173 -16.08 -30.03 32.53
CA ALA A 173 -15.33 -31.04 33.25
C ALA A 173 -15.85 -32.45 32.92
N PRO A 174 -14.97 -33.44 32.63
CA PRO A 174 -15.36 -34.84 32.74
C PRO A 174 -15.15 -35.30 34.18
N SER A 175 -16.24 -35.69 34.82
CA SER A 175 -16.27 -36.42 36.08
C SER A 175 -15.58 -37.77 35.94
N ARG A 176 -14.58 -38.06 36.79
CA ARG A 176 -14.10 -39.42 37.07
C ARG A 176 -13.82 -39.59 38.56
N LEU A 177 -14.68 -40.38 39.19
CA LEU A 177 -14.44 -41.07 40.46
C LEU A 177 -13.40 -42.18 40.24
N GLY A 178 -12.47 -42.38 41.18
CA GLY A 178 -11.66 -43.60 41.25
C GLY A 178 -10.28 -43.45 41.89
N ASN A 179 -10.19 -43.89 43.15
CA ASN A 179 -9.03 -44.02 44.05
C ASN A 179 -7.67 -44.42 43.43
N GLY A 180 -6.58 -43.92 44.04
CA GLY A 180 -5.26 -44.56 44.00
C GLY A 180 -4.11 -43.68 44.52
N LEU A 181 -3.60 -44.00 45.71
CA LEU A 181 -2.45 -43.37 46.37
C LEU A 181 -1.11 -43.73 45.67
N GLY A 182 -0.23 -42.74 45.48
CA GLY A 182 1.18 -42.93 45.12
C GLY A 182 1.95 -41.59 45.10
N PRO A 183 3.10 -41.45 45.79
CA PRO A 183 3.77 -40.16 45.95
C PRO A 183 4.99 -39.96 45.02
N MET A 184 5.39 -38.69 44.88
CA MET A 184 6.68 -38.17 44.38
C MET A 184 6.93 -38.16 42.85
N GLY A 185 7.13 -36.95 42.32
CA GLY A 185 7.92 -36.74 41.09
C GLY A 185 7.55 -35.51 40.28
N GLY A 186 8.33 -34.43 40.44
CA GLY A 186 8.48 -33.40 39.40
C GLY A 186 7.83 -32.05 39.70
N ALA A 187 8.60 -31.13 40.27
CA ALA A 187 8.31 -29.70 40.20
C ALA A 187 8.37 -29.26 38.74
N GLY A 188 7.22 -29.16 38.08
CA GLY A 188 7.06 -28.47 36.81
C GLY A 188 7.25 -26.98 37.04
N SER A 189 8.49 -26.51 36.88
CA SER A 189 8.83 -25.09 36.79
C SER A 189 8.04 -24.47 35.63
N SER A 190 6.97 -23.73 35.95
CA SER A 190 6.35 -22.79 35.05
C SER A 190 7.32 -21.64 34.78
N THR A 191 8.23 -21.84 33.83
CA THR A 191 9.06 -20.76 33.30
C THR A 191 8.13 -19.79 32.56
N ALA A 192 7.75 -18.71 33.24
CA ALA A 192 7.20 -17.53 32.59
C ALA A 192 8.22 -17.07 31.54
N THR A 193 7.89 -17.23 30.26
CA THR A 193 8.72 -16.76 29.15
C THR A 193 8.83 -15.24 29.25
N ALA A 194 10.03 -14.73 29.49
CA ALA A 194 10.31 -13.30 29.50
C ALA A 194 9.85 -12.66 28.17
N PRO A 195 9.29 -11.44 28.21
CA PRO A 195 8.81 -10.77 27.00
C PRO A 195 9.98 -10.56 26.03
N LYS A 196 9.86 -11.11 24.82
CA LYS A 196 10.87 -10.94 23.77
C LYS A 196 10.79 -9.51 23.23
N ALA A 197 11.75 -8.68 23.62
CA ALA A 197 11.95 -7.38 22.99
C ALA A 197 12.43 -7.57 21.54
N LYS A 198 11.77 -6.92 20.59
CA LYS A 198 12.15 -6.92 19.18
C LYS A 198 12.81 -5.58 18.85
N GLU A 199 14.06 -5.62 18.39
CA GLU A 199 14.72 -4.43 17.85
C GLU A 199 14.09 -4.06 16.50
N VAL A 200 13.53 -2.86 16.41
CA VAL A 200 12.94 -2.31 15.18
C VAL A 200 13.78 -1.12 14.73
N ARG A 201 14.34 -1.21 13.51
CA ARG A 201 15.10 -0.13 12.89
C ARG A 201 14.20 0.65 11.93
N HIS A 202 13.98 1.92 12.24
CA HIS A 202 13.33 2.88 11.37
C HIS A 202 14.37 3.52 10.44
N ARG A 203 14.26 3.24 9.15
CA ARG A 203 15.03 3.89 8.09
C ARG A 203 14.13 4.89 7.38
N TYR A 204 14.69 6.01 6.94
CA TYR A 204 13.95 7.05 6.21
C TYR A 204 14.57 7.32 4.83
N LEU A 205 15.17 6.30 4.22
CA LEU A 205 15.67 6.34 2.84
C LEU A 205 14.53 6.63 1.85
N VAL A 206 13.39 5.97 2.08
CA VAL A 206 12.09 6.29 1.50
C VAL A 206 11.18 6.64 2.67
N ALA A 207 10.41 7.71 2.52
CA ALA A 207 9.50 8.18 3.55
C ALA A 207 8.05 8.16 3.01
N ILE A 208 7.27 7.22 3.53
CA ILE A 208 5.84 7.09 3.23
C ILE A 208 5.13 7.05 4.58
N GLU A 209 4.46 8.14 4.91
CA GLU A 209 3.62 8.24 6.10
C GLU A 209 2.35 7.41 5.92
N ASP A 210 2.04 6.58 6.92
CA ASP A 210 0.76 5.91 6.98
C ASP A 210 -0.37 6.92 7.23
N PRO A 211 -1.52 6.84 6.52
CA PRO A 211 -2.60 7.81 6.65
C PRO A 211 -3.26 7.86 8.04
N PHE A 212 -3.11 6.82 8.86
CA PHE A 212 -3.68 6.73 10.22
C PHE A 212 -2.60 6.65 11.30
N GLU A 213 -1.52 5.91 11.04
CA GLU A 213 -0.37 5.78 11.94
C GLU A 213 0.73 6.80 11.58
N LEU A 214 0.53 8.08 11.91
CA LEU A 214 1.40 9.17 11.40
C LEU A 214 2.89 9.07 11.77
N GLU A 215 3.23 8.32 12.82
CA GLU A 215 4.62 8.06 13.21
C GLU A 215 5.24 6.86 12.48
N HIS A 216 4.43 6.12 11.73
CA HIS A 216 4.81 4.92 11.02
C HIS A 216 5.29 5.23 9.60
N ASN A 217 6.58 5.02 9.36
CA ASN A 217 7.08 4.93 7.99
C ASN A 217 6.79 3.53 7.41
N VAL A 218 5.88 3.47 6.45
CA VAL A 218 5.52 2.24 5.71
C VAL A 218 6.72 1.69 4.95
N ALA A 219 7.66 2.54 4.56
CA ALA A 219 8.86 2.17 3.81
C ALA A 219 10.10 1.90 4.68
N ARG A 220 9.94 1.74 6.01
CA ARG A 220 11.08 1.49 6.93
C ARG A 220 11.93 0.26 6.59
N THR A 221 11.38 -0.70 5.86
CA THR A 221 12.09 -1.92 5.44
C THR A 221 13.07 -1.66 4.29
N VAL A 222 12.93 -0.54 3.59
CA VAL A 222 13.77 -0.24 2.42
C VAL A 222 15.22 -0.01 2.85
N THR A 223 16.12 -0.73 2.19
CA THR A 223 17.58 -0.66 2.37
C THR A 223 18.22 0.25 1.32
N GLN A 224 19.53 0.47 1.40
CA GLN A 224 20.26 1.28 0.42
C GLN A 224 20.17 0.68 -0.99
N ASP A 225 20.41 -0.62 -1.11
CA ASP A 225 20.30 -1.32 -2.40
C ASP A 225 18.85 -1.33 -2.90
N GLY A 226 17.90 -1.51 -1.97
CA GLY A 226 16.48 -1.47 -2.29
C GLY A 226 16.01 -0.14 -2.86
N ILE A 227 16.46 1.00 -2.31
CA ILE A 227 16.09 2.31 -2.86
C ILE A 227 16.74 2.57 -4.23
N VAL A 228 17.98 2.11 -4.43
CA VAL A 228 18.63 2.18 -5.74
C VAL A 228 17.82 1.39 -6.77
N ALA A 229 17.51 0.13 -6.48
CA ALA A 229 16.72 -0.74 -7.35
C ALA A 229 15.32 -0.15 -7.67
N ILE A 230 14.61 0.37 -6.65
CA ILE A 230 13.30 1.00 -6.85
C ILE A 230 13.40 2.19 -7.81
N ARG A 231 14.35 3.12 -7.57
CA ARG A 231 14.52 4.32 -8.41
C ARG A 231 14.91 3.97 -9.84
N ASP A 232 15.80 3.01 -10.01
CA ASP A 232 16.24 2.58 -11.33
C ASP A 232 15.12 1.92 -12.12
N GLU A 233 14.25 1.15 -11.47
CA GLU A 233 13.05 0.59 -12.10
C GLU A 233 12.02 1.66 -12.49
N PHE A 234 11.81 2.69 -11.67
CA PHE A 234 10.97 3.83 -12.06
C PHE A 234 11.52 4.55 -13.30
N ARG A 235 12.84 4.84 -13.31
CA ARG A 235 13.50 5.46 -14.47
C ARG A 235 13.46 4.59 -15.72
N ARG A 236 13.68 3.27 -15.56
CA ARG A 236 13.60 2.30 -16.64
C ARG A 236 12.18 2.26 -17.22
N ALA A 237 11.18 2.12 -16.37
CA ALA A 237 9.77 2.11 -16.77
C ALA A 237 9.41 3.39 -17.54
N TRP A 238 9.82 4.55 -17.03
CA TRP A 238 9.62 5.82 -17.70
C TRP A 238 10.28 5.88 -19.09
N ARG A 239 11.56 5.47 -19.20
CA ARG A 239 12.28 5.40 -20.49
C ARG A 239 11.54 4.53 -21.50
N ILE A 240 11.05 3.36 -21.10
CA ILE A 240 10.29 2.45 -21.97
C ILE A 240 8.99 3.11 -22.43
N ILE A 241 8.24 3.73 -21.53
CA ILE A 241 6.97 4.40 -21.83
C ILE A 241 7.18 5.60 -22.77
N GLN A 242 8.28 6.34 -22.63
CA GLN A 242 8.60 7.47 -23.50
C GLN A 242 8.99 7.03 -24.92
N SER A 243 9.61 5.86 -25.05
CA SER A 243 10.01 5.25 -26.32
C SER A 243 8.85 4.51 -27.01
N ALA A 244 7.85 4.08 -26.25
CA ALA A 244 6.63 3.45 -26.78
C ALA A 244 5.90 4.44 -27.71
N GLY A 245 5.69 4.02 -28.96
CA GLY A 245 5.12 4.86 -30.02
C GLY A 245 6.15 5.50 -30.97
N LYS A 246 7.46 5.47 -30.64
CA LYS A 246 8.55 5.89 -31.55
C LYS A 246 9.20 4.72 -32.31
N GLY A 247 8.65 3.50 -32.19
CA GLY A 247 9.20 2.29 -32.83
C GLY A 247 10.50 1.76 -32.21
N GLN A 248 10.90 2.26 -31.04
CA GLN A 248 12.21 2.00 -30.40
C GLN A 248 12.10 1.28 -29.04
N ALA A 249 10.99 0.61 -28.75
CA ALA A 249 10.85 -0.13 -27.49
C ALA A 249 11.77 -1.37 -27.51
N LEU A 250 13.00 -1.20 -27.01
CA LEU A 250 14.03 -2.24 -26.94
C LEU A 250 13.78 -3.26 -25.81
N GLU A 251 12.92 -2.91 -24.84
CA GLU A 251 12.64 -3.70 -23.63
C GLU A 251 11.15 -3.68 -23.28
N ASP A 252 10.65 -4.80 -22.72
CA ASP A 252 9.27 -4.91 -22.21
C ASP A 252 9.19 -4.42 -20.76
N LEU A 253 8.20 -3.57 -20.46
CA LEU A 253 7.92 -3.03 -19.13
C LEU A 253 7.70 -4.14 -18.10
N LEU A 254 7.12 -5.27 -18.52
CA LEU A 254 6.82 -6.43 -17.68
C LEU A 254 7.80 -7.59 -17.86
N GLN A 255 8.97 -7.35 -18.46
CA GLN A 255 10.03 -8.35 -18.48
C GLN A 255 10.47 -8.66 -17.03
N PRO A 256 10.74 -9.93 -16.66
CA PRO A 256 11.35 -10.26 -15.36
C PRO A 256 12.78 -9.72 -15.24
N ALA A 257 13.18 -9.28 -14.04
CA ALA A 257 14.52 -8.70 -13.83
C ALA A 257 15.66 -9.74 -13.92
N VAL A 258 15.46 -10.96 -13.40
CA VAL A 258 16.34 -12.15 -13.50
C VAL A 258 15.47 -13.41 -13.27
N VAL A 259 15.91 -14.60 -13.71
CA VAL A 259 15.22 -15.90 -13.58
C VAL A 259 14.60 -16.06 -12.19
N VAL A 260 13.27 -16.18 -12.20
CA VAL A 260 12.42 -16.17 -11.02
C VAL A 260 12.73 -17.38 -10.14
N ASP A 261 13.00 -17.15 -8.86
CA ASP A 261 13.04 -18.22 -7.85
C ASP A 261 11.69 -18.97 -7.90
N PRO A 262 11.64 -20.32 -8.06
CA PRO A 262 10.40 -21.07 -8.36
C PRO A 262 9.23 -20.80 -7.40
N LYS A 263 9.49 -20.29 -6.19
CA LYS A 263 8.44 -19.83 -5.26
C LYS A 263 7.76 -18.53 -5.70
N GLN A 264 8.51 -17.56 -6.22
CA GLN A 264 7.96 -16.30 -6.78
C GLN A 264 7.15 -16.56 -8.05
N GLU A 265 7.52 -17.56 -8.85
CA GLU A 265 6.80 -17.90 -10.08
C GLU A 265 5.37 -18.39 -9.78
N ARG A 266 5.20 -19.18 -8.70
CA ARG A 266 3.89 -19.64 -8.24
C ARG A 266 3.01 -18.48 -7.76
N THR A 267 3.55 -17.56 -6.97
CA THR A 267 2.82 -16.37 -6.49
C THR A 267 2.46 -15.43 -7.64
N SER A 268 3.38 -15.21 -8.59
CA SER A 268 3.14 -14.40 -9.80
C SER A 268 2.06 -15.01 -10.70
N LYS A 269 2.07 -16.34 -10.92
CA LYS A 269 1.02 -17.06 -11.65
C LYS A 269 -0.35 -16.93 -10.97
N GLN A 270 -0.39 -17.04 -9.64
CA GLN A 270 -1.62 -16.91 -8.87
C GLN A 270 -2.17 -15.47 -8.90
N ASP A 271 -1.30 -14.46 -8.82
CA ASP A 271 -1.69 -13.06 -8.94
C ASP A 271 -2.18 -12.71 -10.36
N ARG A 272 -1.52 -13.25 -11.40
CA ARG A 272 -1.95 -13.09 -12.80
C ARG A 272 -3.34 -13.69 -13.02
N ALA A 273 -3.58 -14.90 -12.53
CA ALA A 273 -4.90 -15.55 -12.61
C ALA A 273 -5.99 -14.75 -11.87
N ARG A 274 -5.66 -14.16 -10.71
CA ARG A 274 -6.59 -13.30 -9.96
C ARG A 274 -6.91 -12.00 -10.69
N VAL A 275 -5.91 -11.36 -11.30
CA VAL A 275 -6.11 -10.14 -12.09
C VAL A 275 -6.94 -10.44 -13.33
N GLU A 276 -6.66 -11.54 -14.03
CA GLU A 276 -7.42 -11.96 -15.21
C GLU A 276 -8.87 -12.29 -14.87
N ALA A 277 -9.13 -13.03 -13.78
CA ALA A 277 -10.48 -13.29 -13.30
C ALA A 277 -11.24 -12.01 -12.91
N LEU A 278 -10.53 -11.03 -12.34
CA LEU A 278 -11.12 -9.74 -11.97
C LEU A 278 -11.42 -8.88 -13.20
N LEU A 279 -10.54 -8.88 -14.21
CA LEU A 279 -10.78 -8.20 -15.49
C LEU A 279 -11.98 -8.80 -16.23
N ARG A 280 -12.12 -10.14 -16.25
CA ARG A 280 -13.29 -10.82 -16.82
C ARG A 280 -14.59 -10.42 -16.12
N ARG A 281 -14.57 -10.32 -14.79
CA ARG A 281 -15.73 -9.87 -13.99
C ARG A 281 -16.11 -8.40 -14.24
N LEU A 282 -15.13 -7.55 -14.57
CA LEU A 282 -15.38 -6.12 -14.81
C LEU A 282 -15.84 -5.82 -16.23
N HIS A 283 -15.42 -6.60 -17.23
CA HIS A 283 -15.70 -6.33 -18.64
C HIS A 283 -16.87 -7.14 -19.22
N GLY A 284 -17.38 -8.15 -18.50
CA GLY A 284 -18.33 -9.12 -19.06
C GLY A 284 -17.65 -10.02 -20.10
N ASP A 285 -18.16 -11.24 -20.30
CA ASP A 285 -17.62 -12.14 -21.30
C ASP A 285 -17.79 -11.54 -22.70
N LEU A 286 -16.68 -11.18 -23.34
CA LEU A 286 -16.66 -10.77 -24.75
C LEU A 286 -17.21 -11.93 -25.59
N PRO A 287 -18.19 -11.69 -26.49
CA PRO A 287 -18.68 -12.74 -27.37
C PRO A 287 -17.52 -13.27 -28.24
N PRO A 288 -17.51 -14.57 -28.55
CA PRO A 288 -16.46 -15.16 -29.36
C PRO A 288 -16.40 -14.48 -30.73
N PRO A 289 -15.20 -14.29 -31.30
CA PRO A 289 -15.05 -13.65 -32.60
C PRO A 289 -15.81 -14.44 -33.68
N PRO A 290 -16.43 -13.75 -34.66
CA PRO A 290 -17.18 -14.42 -35.71
C PRO A 290 -16.25 -15.34 -36.52
N ALA A 291 -16.71 -16.58 -36.72
CA ALA A 291 -16.01 -17.56 -37.53
C ALA A 291 -15.75 -16.98 -38.94
N ARG A 292 -14.47 -16.89 -39.33
CA ARG A 292 -14.09 -16.56 -40.70
C ARG A 292 -14.60 -17.67 -41.63
N GLY A 293 -15.74 -17.43 -42.26
CA GLY A 293 -16.18 -18.19 -43.41
C GLY A 293 -15.16 -18.02 -44.53
N TYR A 294 -14.40 -19.08 -44.80
CA TYR A 294 -13.64 -19.20 -46.04
C TYR A 294 -14.64 -19.29 -47.20
N GLY A 295 -14.78 -18.20 -47.95
CA GLY A 295 -15.37 -18.27 -49.29
C GLY A 295 -14.48 -19.14 -50.17
N ARG A 296 -15.01 -20.26 -50.64
CA ARG A 296 -14.57 -20.91 -51.87
C ARG A 296 -15.52 -20.46 -52.98
N HIS A 297 -14.91 -20.01 -54.08
CA HIS A 297 -15.39 -19.86 -55.46
C HIS A 297 -16.89 -19.80 -55.72
#